data_AF-A0A939UE14-F1
#
_entry.id   AF-A0A939UE14-F1
#
_cell.length_a   1.000
_cell.length_b   1.000
_cell.length_c   1.000
_cell.angle_alpha   90.00
_cell.angle_beta   90.00
_cell.angle_gamma   90.00
#
_symmetry.space_group_name_H-M   'P 1'
#
loop_
_entity.id
_entity.type
_entity.pdbx_description
1 polymer ?
#
loop_
_entity_poly.entity_id
_entity_poly.type
_entity_poly.pdbx_seq_one_letter_code
_entity_poly.pdbx_strand_id
1 'polypeptide(L)'
;EFGRSLNLIYVGALKGSGDVKFPVLYGIASMWGIMVLGSYILGIKLGLGLVGFWLGIGTDETTRGIAMLIRWKSKRWQKHALV
;
A
#
# COMPACT_ATOMS: atom_id res chain seq x y z
N GLU A 1 10.65 2.24 -6.86
CA GLU A 1 10.80 3.64 -6.38
C GLU A 1 9.56 4.51 -6.62
N PHE A 2 8.98 4.52 -7.82
CA PHE A 2 7.76 5.30 -8.11
C PHE A 2 6.59 5.04 -7.14
N GLY A 3 6.34 3.78 -6.77
CA GLY A 3 5.26 3.41 -5.82
C GLY A 3 5.43 4.00 -4.42
N ARG A 4 6.67 4.15 -3.95
CA ARG A 4 7.00 4.64 -2.60
C ARG A 4 6.82 6.15 -2.48
N SER A 5 7.23 6.89 -3.50
CA SER A 5 7.04 8.35 -3.57
C SER A 5 5.56 8.72 -3.58
N LEU A 6 4.74 7.98 -4.34
CA LEU A 6 3.29 8.18 -4.36
C LEU A 6 2.66 7.86 -3.00
N ASN A 7 3.08 6.79 -2.35
CA ASN A 7 2.58 6.40 -1.04
C ASN A 7 2.82 7.51 0.00
N LEU A 8 4.04 8.07 0.06
CA LEU A 8 4.37 9.16 1.00
C LEU A 8 3.51 10.41 0.78
N ILE A 9 3.32 10.82 -0.47
CA ILE A 9 2.54 12.02 -0.80
C ILE A 9 1.05 11.81 -0.49
N TYR A 10 0.45 10.71 -0.97
CA TYR A 10 -0.98 10.48 -0.80
C TYR A 10 -1.38 10.06 0.61
N VAL A 11 -0.54 9.33 1.34
CA VAL A 11 -0.80 9.03 2.77
C VAL A 11 -0.73 10.30 3.59
N GLY A 12 0.27 11.16 3.36
CA GLY A 12 0.36 12.45 4.03
C GLY A 12 -0.88 13.31 3.77
N ALA A 13 -1.30 13.40 2.50
CA ALA A 13 -2.48 14.16 2.10
C ALA A 13 -3.80 13.58 2.66
N LEU A 14 -3.96 12.25 2.69
CA LEU A 14 -5.12 11.59 3.30
C LEU A 14 -5.15 11.76 4.81
N LYS A 15 -4.00 11.71 5.48
CA LYS A 15 -3.90 12.00 6.91
C LYS A 15 -4.27 13.45 7.22
N GLY A 16 -3.79 14.41 6.44
CA GLY A 16 -4.09 15.83 6.60
C GLY A 16 -5.55 16.21 6.33
N SER A 17 -6.26 15.43 5.50
CA SER A 17 -7.69 15.63 5.20
C SER A 17 -8.65 14.89 6.16
N GLY A 18 -8.13 14.23 7.21
CA GLY A 18 -8.93 13.52 8.21
C GLY A 18 -9.28 12.08 7.87
N ASP A 19 -8.91 11.58 6.68
CA ASP A 19 -9.18 10.20 6.23
C ASP A 19 -8.01 9.25 6.55
N VAL A 20 -7.71 9.12 7.85
CA VAL A 20 -6.57 8.31 8.37
C VAL A 20 -6.89 6.81 8.38
N LYS A 21 -8.17 6.45 8.55
CA LYS A 21 -8.58 5.05 8.78
C LYS A 21 -8.34 4.16 7.55
N PHE A 22 -8.59 4.71 6.36
CA PHE A 22 -8.43 3.97 5.10
C PHE A 22 -6.99 3.51 4.84
N PRO A 23 -5.96 4.40 4.83
CA PRO A 23 -4.58 3.98 4.58
C PRO A 23 -4.03 3.03 5.67
N VAL A 24 -4.48 3.17 6.93
CA VAL A 24 -4.07 2.28 8.02
C VAL A 24 -4.63 0.88 7.84
N LEU A 25 -5.96 0.76 7.62
CA LEU A 25 -6.60 -0.54 7.43
C LEU A 25 -6.09 -1.25 6.18
N TYR A 26 -5.95 -0.52 5.07
CA TYR A 26 -5.38 -1.06 3.84
C TYR A 26 -3.92 -1.48 4.02
N GLY A 27 -3.12 -0.69 4.75
CA GLY A 27 -1.74 -1.02 5.06
C GLY A 27 -1.61 -2.36 5.79
N ILE A 28 -2.42 -2.57 6.84
CA ILE A 28 -2.44 -3.83 7.59
C ILE A 28 -2.85 -5.00 6.69
N ALA A 29 -3.93 -4.84 5.92
CA ALA A 29 -4.42 -5.87 5.00
C ALA A 29 -3.37 -6.23 3.92
N SER A 30 -2.69 -5.23 3.37
CA SER A 30 -1.63 -5.42 2.36
C SER A 30 -0.40 -6.13 2.95
N MET A 31 -0.04 -5.82 4.20
CA MET A 31 1.09 -6.45 4.88
C MET A 31 0.87 -7.95 5.06
N TRP A 32 -0.33 -8.37 5.49
CA TRP A 32 -0.63 -9.78 5.70
C TRP A 32 -1.02 -10.51 4.40
N GLY A 33 -1.72 -9.83 3.51
CA GLY A 33 -2.12 -10.41 2.23
C GLY A 33 -0.96 -10.44 1.25
N ILE A 34 -0.49 -9.28 0.80
CA ILE A 34 0.43 -9.17 -0.32
C ILE A 34 1.86 -9.46 0.09
N MET A 35 2.32 -8.92 1.23
CA MET A 35 3.71 -9.12 1.65
C MET A 35 3.95 -10.55 2.14
N VAL A 36 3.13 -11.06 3.07
CA VAL A 36 3.33 -12.42 3.63
C VAL A 36 2.97 -13.52 2.62
N LEU A 37 1.83 -13.46 1.92
CA LEU A 37 1.54 -14.48 0.89
C LEU A 37 2.49 -14.35 -0.30
N GLY A 38 2.83 -13.14 -0.71
CA GLY A 38 3.77 -12.90 -1.81
C GLY A 38 5.16 -13.45 -1.49
N SER A 39 5.70 -13.17 -0.30
CA SER A 39 7.00 -13.73 0.10
C SER A 39 6.94 -15.24 0.32
N TYR A 40 5.83 -15.79 0.79
CA TYR A 40 5.66 -17.23 0.97
C TYR A 40 5.62 -17.96 -0.39
N ILE A 41 4.82 -17.47 -1.33
CA ILE A 41 4.68 -18.08 -2.65
C ILE A 41 5.99 -17.94 -3.45
N LEU A 42 6.56 -16.74 -3.50
CA LEU A 42 7.77 -16.49 -4.28
C LEU A 42 9.02 -17.08 -3.59
N GLY A 43 9.15 -16.92 -2.28
CA GLY A 43 10.32 -17.37 -1.52
C GLY A 43 10.37 -18.87 -1.33
N ILE A 44 9.26 -19.50 -0.90
CA ILE A 44 9.23 -20.93 -0.55
C ILE A 44 8.76 -21.78 -1.73
N LYS A 45 7.66 -21.40 -2.40
CA LYS A 45 7.06 -22.24 -3.44
C LYS A 45 7.84 -22.21 -4.76
N LEU A 46 8.44 -21.07 -5.10
CA LEU A 46 9.27 -20.87 -6.29
C LEU A 46 10.78 -21.01 -6.01
N GLY A 47 11.18 -21.29 -4.76
CA GLY A 47 12.58 -21.50 -4.37
C GLY A 47 13.47 -20.27 -4.51
N LEU A 48 12.91 -19.07 -4.71
CA LEU A 48 13.67 -17.83 -4.89
C LEU A 48 14.29 -17.30 -3.59
N GLY A 49 13.94 -17.90 -2.44
CA GLY A 49 14.50 -17.55 -1.13
C GLY A 49 14.42 -16.04 -0.83
N LEU A 50 15.59 -15.42 -0.61
CA LEU A 50 15.70 -13.99 -0.29
C LEU A 50 15.21 -13.08 -1.44
N VAL A 51 15.38 -13.48 -2.69
CA VAL A 51 14.92 -12.70 -3.85
C VAL A 51 13.38 -12.64 -3.88
N GLY A 52 12.72 -13.74 -3.54
CA GLY A 52 11.26 -13.80 -3.41
C GLY A 52 10.73 -12.89 -2.32
N PHE A 53 11.48 -12.71 -1.23
CA PHE A 53 11.14 -11.77 -0.16
C PHE A 53 11.21 -10.31 -0.64
N TRP A 54 12.29 -9.91 -1.31
CA TRP A 54 12.43 -8.55 -1.88
C TRP A 54 11.36 -8.25 -2.93
N LEU A 55 11.01 -9.22 -3.78
CA LEU A 55 9.91 -9.09 -4.75
C LEU A 55 8.54 -8.94 -4.07
N GLY A 56 8.31 -9.67 -2.97
CA GLY A 56 7.11 -9.52 -2.15
C GLY A 56 6.98 -8.11 -1.57
N ILE A 57 8.08 -7.57 -1.02
CA ILE A 57 8.12 -6.19 -0.50
C ILE A 57 7.89 -5.17 -1.62
N GLY A 58 8.60 -5.31 -2.74
CA GLY A 58 8.46 -4.38 -3.87
C GLY A 58 7.04 -4.36 -4.44
N THR A 59 6.38 -5.52 -4.46
CA THR A 59 4.99 -5.66 -4.90
C THR A 59 4.03 -5.05 -3.87
N ASP A 60 4.19 -5.31 -2.58
CA ASP A 60 3.39 -4.66 -1.51
C ASP A 60 3.49 -3.13 -1.61
N GLU A 61 4.70 -2.60 -1.74
CA GLU A 61 4.94 -1.15 -1.76
C GLU A 61 4.30 -0.49 -3.00
N THR A 62 4.37 -1.17 -4.15
CA THR A 62 3.71 -0.73 -5.39
C THR A 62 2.20 -0.80 -5.29
N THR A 63 1.66 -1.87 -4.73
CA THR A 63 0.20 -2.07 -4.63
C THR A 63 -0.43 -1.08 -3.66
N ARG A 64 0.25 -0.74 -2.55
CA ARG A 64 -0.18 0.34 -1.64
C ARG A 64 -0.16 1.70 -2.32
N GLY A 65 0.90 2.03 -3.06
CA GLY A 65 1.00 3.28 -3.80
C GLY A 65 -0.15 3.46 -4.80
N ILE A 66 -0.49 2.41 -5.56
CA ILE A 66 -1.61 2.43 -6.51
C ILE A 66 -2.95 2.56 -5.78
N ALA A 67 -3.18 1.80 -4.72
CA ALA A 67 -4.44 1.87 -3.98
C ALA A 67 -4.70 3.26 -3.37
N MET A 68 -3.66 3.91 -2.86
CA MET A 68 -3.73 5.28 -2.33
C MET A 68 -3.98 6.31 -3.44
N LEU A 69 -3.38 6.12 -4.61
CA LEU A 69 -3.65 6.96 -5.79
C LEU A 69 -5.10 6.81 -6.28
N ILE A 70 -5.62 5.59 -6.34
CA ILE A 70 -7.03 5.33 -6.67
C ILE A 70 -7.95 5.98 -5.64
N ARG A 71 -7.63 5.84 -4.34
CA ARG A 71 -8.42 6.46 -3.27
C ARG A 71 -8.39 7.99 -3.33
N TRP A 72 -7.24 8.55 -3.67
CA TRP A 72 -7.10 9.99 -3.89
C TRP A 72 -7.95 10.47 -5.06
N LYS A 73 -7.88 9.79 -6.22
CA LYS A 73 -8.73 10.07 -7.39
C LYS A 73 -10.21 9.89 -7.12
N SER A 74 -10.58 8.99 -6.21
CA SER A 74 -11.97 8.74 -5.82
C SER A 74 -12.64 9.96 -5.17
N LYS A 75 -11.87 10.97 -4.72
CA LYS A 75 -12.37 12.22 -4.10
C LYS A 75 -13.29 12.03 -2.88
N ARG A 76 -13.53 10.79 -2.44
CA ARG A 76 -14.35 10.48 -1.26
C ARG A 76 -13.78 11.05 0.03
N TRP A 77 -12.49 11.36 0.06
CA TRP A 77 -11.84 12.10 1.15
C TRP A 77 -12.38 13.54 1.28
N GLN A 78 -12.92 14.15 0.22
CA GLN A 78 -13.54 15.48 0.29
C GLN A 78 -14.81 15.50 1.14
N LYS A 79 -15.48 14.36 1.37
CA LYS A 79 -16.63 14.27 2.28
C LYS A 79 -16.24 14.37 3.76
N HIS A 80 -14.95 14.21 4.06
CA HIS A 80 -14.40 14.37 5.41
C HIS A 80 -13.72 15.73 5.61
N ALA A 81 -13.69 16.58 4.58
CA ALA A 81 -13.26 17.97 4.72
C ALA A 81 -14.30 18.70 5.58
N LEU A 82 -13.93 18.99 6.82
CA LEU A 82 -14.63 19.98 7.64
C LEU A 82 -14.46 21.33 6.92
N VAL A 83 -15.60 22.01 6.69
CA VAL A 83 -15.70 23.40 6.25
C VAL A 83 -14.71 24.29 6.98
#